data_AF-A0AAQ3RD58-F1
#
_entry.id   AF-A0AAQ3RD58-F1
#
_cell.length_a   1.000
_cell.length_b   1.000
_cell.length_c   1.000
_cell.angle_alpha   90.00
_cell.angle_beta   90.00
_cell.angle_gamma   90.00
#
_symmetry.space_group_name_H-M   'P 1'
#
loop_
_entity.id
_entity.type
_entity.pdbx_description
1 polymer ?
#
loop_
_entity_poly.entity_id
_entity_poly.type
_entity_poly.pdbx_seq_one_letter_code
_entity_poly.pdbx_strand_id
1 'polypeptide(L)'
;MPPRYFKNDAPLARRDPFRQVEASLTRLVTDYPPSEVRATGGLFKGAVSVAYVFLVLQPLYPDLKIEGQALGAWSAAYLKQAQDQIASFPGPTVGKCGITDDILALLAIGAASSKDLDMVNDLVDYSAEVIDPESENELLFGRAGYLYLLRFVKASFNDDPKTLQLISDTQEDVIDAILDSPRPWKWHGKVYIGAVHGAIGIITQIVLTNPKKYAEKLAAELAVILTYQYDSGNWPSTVPPERDRLVQICHGAPGVVVSLLSIREYFPALKNKIDDAIRKGRECILERGLLTKEPCICHGISGNALALEDEEFEHFLTYTTGHEIKSMDKDGLLERSSSPESLFGGEAGRAWTWAVADKGLEKRILGYNDV
;
A
#
# COMPACT_ATOMS: atom_id res chain seq x y z
N MET A 1 0.12 23.21 19.13
CA MET A 1 1.04 22.25 18.47
C MET A 1 1.43 22.85 17.13
N PRO A 2 2.71 22.80 16.74
CA PRO A 2 3.12 23.22 15.41
C PRO A 2 2.38 22.41 14.32
N PRO A 3 2.25 22.94 13.09
CA PRO A 3 1.65 22.21 11.97
C PRO A 3 2.41 20.90 11.72
N ARG A 4 1.68 19.83 11.37
CA ARG A 4 2.28 18.52 11.04
C ARG A 4 2.70 18.41 9.56
N TYR A 5 2.83 19.54 8.89
CA TYR A 5 3.18 19.66 7.48
C TYR A 5 3.89 21.00 7.22
N PHE A 6 4.66 21.04 6.13
CA PHE A 6 5.31 22.23 5.59
C PHE A 6 4.37 22.95 4.62
N LYS A 7 4.48 24.27 4.57
CA LYS A 7 3.79 25.05 3.54
C LYS A 7 4.42 24.75 2.17
N ASN A 8 3.58 24.46 1.19
CA ASN A 8 3.99 24.23 -0.19
C ASN A 8 4.00 25.57 -0.97
N ASP A 9 5.02 26.39 -0.78
CA ASP A 9 5.16 27.69 -1.43
C ASP A 9 6.46 27.85 -2.24
N ALA A 10 7.26 26.79 -2.34
CA ALA A 10 8.41 26.74 -3.23
C ALA A 10 7.97 26.56 -4.69
N PRO A 11 8.76 27.06 -5.67
CA PRO A 11 8.53 26.73 -7.07
C PRO A 11 8.62 25.23 -7.32
N LEU A 12 7.89 24.76 -8.35
CA LEU A 12 8.00 23.38 -8.83
C LEU A 12 9.47 23.03 -9.10
N ALA A 13 9.87 21.84 -8.67
CA ALA A 13 11.25 21.38 -8.69
C ALA A 13 11.28 19.89 -8.93
N ARG A 14 12.43 19.38 -9.36
CA ARG A 14 12.66 17.94 -9.54
C ARG A 14 14.08 17.55 -9.16
N ARG A 15 14.29 16.27 -8.93
CA ARG A 15 15.60 15.63 -8.73
C ARG A 15 15.80 14.56 -9.78
N ASP A 16 17.05 14.08 -9.91
CA ASP A 16 17.36 12.89 -10.70
C ASP A 16 16.79 11.65 -9.99
N PRO A 17 15.70 11.04 -10.50
CA PRO A 17 15.00 9.99 -9.79
C PRO A 17 15.84 8.71 -9.67
N PHE A 18 16.60 8.33 -10.70
CA PHE A 18 17.51 7.18 -10.67
C PHE A 18 18.51 7.29 -9.51
N ARG A 19 19.15 8.46 -9.36
CA ARG A 19 20.09 8.70 -8.23
C ARG A 19 19.41 8.59 -6.87
N GLN A 20 18.13 8.95 -6.77
CA GLN A 20 17.39 8.81 -5.52
C GLN A 20 16.96 7.37 -5.23
N VAL A 21 16.65 6.57 -6.26
CA VAL A 21 16.46 5.12 -6.12
C VAL A 21 17.73 4.48 -5.55
N GLU A 22 18.88 4.72 -6.19
CA GLU A 22 20.18 4.20 -5.74
C GLU A 22 20.47 4.64 -4.29
N ALA A 23 20.33 5.93 -3.99
CA ALA A 23 20.59 6.44 -2.65
C ALA A 23 19.66 5.86 -1.57
N SER A 24 18.37 5.63 -1.88
CA SER A 24 17.43 4.99 -0.95
C SER A 24 17.75 3.52 -0.74
N LEU A 25 18.06 2.76 -1.79
CA LEU A 25 18.43 1.36 -1.67
C LEU A 25 19.77 1.17 -0.95
N THR A 26 20.75 2.06 -1.19
CA THR A 26 22.00 2.06 -0.42
C THR A 26 21.72 2.25 1.06
N ARG A 27 21.00 3.30 1.47
CA ARG A 27 20.65 3.51 2.89
C ARG A 27 19.88 2.33 3.47
N LEU A 28 18.97 1.75 2.70
CA LEU A 28 18.19 0.59 3.12
C LEU A 28 19.09 -0.58 3.51
N VAL A 29 20.09 -0.94 2.69
CA VAL A 29 20.95 -2.09 2.99
C VAL A 29 22.09 -1.77 3.96
N THR A 30 22.53 -0.52 4.05
CA THR A 30 23.59 -0.10 4.99
C THR A 30 23.07 0.12 6.39
N ASP A 31 21.90 0.75 6.52
CA ASP A 31 21.35 1.15 7.82
C ASP A 31 20.41 0.07 8.37
N TYR A 32 19.88 -0.79 7.51
CA TYR A 32 18.98 -1.90 7.86
C TYR A 32 19.37 -3.21 7.16
N PRO A 33 20.61 -3.72 7.35
CA PRO A 33 21.04 -4.95 6.71
C PRO A 33 20.14 -6.14 7.09
N PRO A 34 20.05 -7.20 6.27
CA PRO A 34 19.14 -8.32 6.51
C PRO A 34 19.17 -8.89 7.93
N SER A 35 20.36 -9.03 8.53
CA SER A 35 20.53 -9.57 9.90
C SER A 35 19.92 -8.70 11.00
N GLU A 36 19.73 -7.41 10.77
CA GLU A 36 19.19 -6.46 11.76
C GLU A 36 17.69 -6.20 11.59
N VAL A 37 17.13 -6.57 10.43
CA VAL A 37 15.70 -6.41 10.17
C VAL A 37 14.92 -7.59 10.78
N ARG A 38 13.89 -7.24 11.55
CA ARG A 38 12.97 -8.23 12.12
C ARG A 38 12.07 -8.79 11.02
N ALA A 39 11.79 -10.09 11.10
CA ALA A 39 10.78 -10.71 10.25
C ALA A 39 9.42 -10.59 10.93
N THR A 40 8.68 -9.54 10.59
CA THR A 40 7.34 -9.30 11.13
C THR A 40 6.59 -8.30 10.27
N GLY A 41 5.29 -8.50 10.11
CA GLY A 41 4.39 -7.52 9.51
C GLY A 41 4.26 -7.65 7.99
N GLY A 42 4.62 -8.79 7.42
CA GLY A 42 4.30 -9.19 6.05
C GLY A 42 4.78 -8.16 5.03
N LEU A 43 3.88 -7.73 4.14
CA LEU A 43 4.19 -6.70 3.14
C LEU A 43 4.25 -5.29 3.72
N PHE A 44 3.73 -5.07 4.94
CA PHE A 44 3.69 -3.73 5.52
C PHE A 44 5.06 -3.28 6.03
N LYS A 45 5.75 -4.16 6.77
CA LYS A 45 7.06 -3.88 7.37
C LYS A 45 7.93 -5.13 7.55
N GLY A 46 9.16 -4.93 8.04
CA GLY A 46 10.10 -6.01 8.29
C GLY A 46 10.69 -6.63 7.01
N ALA A 47 11.36 -7.76 7.18
CA ALA A 47 12.22 -8.36 6.15
C ALA A 47 11.44 -8.75 4.88
N VAL A 48 10.22 -9.29 5.03
CA VAL A 48 9.38 -9.67 3.88
C VAL A 48 9.00 -8.43 3.05
N SER A 49 8.65 -7.31 3.69
CA SER A 49 8.34 -6.06 3.00
C SER A 49 9.53 -5.51 2.19
N VAL A 50 10.75 -5.62 2.74
CA VAL A 50 11.97 -5.14 2.07
C VAL A 50 12.33 -6.05 0.90
N ALA A 51 12.27 -7.36 1.11
CA ALA A 51 12.45 -8.35 0.05
C ALA A 51 11.50 -8.10 -1.13
N TYR A 52 10.23 -7.84 -0.85
CA TYR A 52 9.22 -7.61 -1.87
C TYR A 52 9.55 -6.40 -2.74
N VAL A 53 10.04 -5.30 -2.16
CA VAL A 53 10.48 -4.13 -2.95
C VAL A 53 11.65 -4.49 -3.86
N PHE A 54 12.68 -5.19 -3.36
CA PHE A 54 13.78 -5.62 -4.23
C PHE A 54 13.31 -6.57 -5.34
N LEU A 55 12.37 -7.47 -5.05
CA LEU A 55 11.76 -8.37 -6.02
C LEU A 55 11.05 -7.60 -7.15
N VAL A 56 10.29 -6.56 -6.82
CA VAL A 56 9.59 -5.72 -7.81
C VAL A 56 10.56 -4.83 -8.60
N LEU A 57 11.63 -4.34 -7.96
CA LEU A 57 12.59 -3.45 -8.61
C LEU A 57 13.59 -4.19 -9.52
N GLN A 58 13.94 -5.44 -9.27
CA GLN A 58 14.94 -6.16 -10.07
C GLN A 58 14.62 -6.21 -11.59
N PRO A 59 13.37 -6.46 -12.07
CA PRO A 59 13.11 -6.41 -13.51
C PRO A 59 13.19 -4.99 -14.09
N LEU A 60 12.98 -3.95 -13.28
CA LEU A 60 13.06 -2.56 -13.70
C LEU A 60 14.51 -2.05 -13.80
N TYR A 61 15.41 -2.67 -13.04
CA TYR A 61 16.82 -2.29 -12.95
C TYR A 61 17.74 -3.53 -12.97
N PRO A 62 17.80 -4.28 -14.09
CA PRO A 62 18.52 -5.56 -14.16
C PRO A 62 20.03 -5.40 -13.91
N ASP A 63 20.61 -4.25 -14.25
CA ASP A 63 22.04 -3.99 -14.14
C ASP A 63 22.43 -3.23 -12.85
N LEU A 64 21.45 -2.75 -12.07
CA LEU A 64 21.73 -1.97 -10.86
C LEU A 64 22.29 -2.87 -9.76
N LYS A 65 23.41 -2.43 -9.19
CA LYS A 65 24.04 -3.07 -8.03
C LYS A 65 24.09 -2.09 -6.88
N ILE A 66 23.72 -2.56 -5.70
CA ILE A 66 23.79 -1.80 -4.45
C ILE A 66 24.79 -2.52 -3.55
N GLU A 67 25.81 -1.80 -3.09
CA GLU A 67 26.92 -2.37 -2.33
C GLU A 67 27.53 -3.61 -3.03
N GLY A 68 27.65 -3.54 -4.36
CA GLY A 68 28.23 -4.59 -5.20
C GLY A 68 27.32 -5.80 -5.51
N GLN A 69 26.14 -5.88 -4.92
CA GLN A 69 25.19 -6.98 -5.09
C GLN A 69 24.01 -6.60 -5.99
N ALA A 70 23.54 -7.54 -6.81
CA ALA A 70 22.34 -7.35 -7.63
C ALA A 70 21.07 -7.29 -6.75
N LEU A 71 20.03 -6.60 -7.23
CA LEU A 71 18.78 -6.45 -6.46
C LEU A 71 18.12 -7.80 -6.10
N GLY A 72 18.17 -8.78 -6.99
CA GLY A 72 17.67 -10.14 -6.71
C GLY A 72 18.42 -10.84 -5.56
N ALA A 73 19.71 -10.57 -5.39
CA ALA A 73 20.49 -11.12 -4.27
C ALA A 73 20.07 -10.49 -2.93
N TRP A 74 19.79 -9.18 -2.92
CA TRP A 74 19.21 -8.52 -1.75
C TRP A 74 17.81 -9.07 -1.42
N SER A 75 16.94 -9.21 -2.43
CA SER A 75 15.63 -9.84 -2.25
C SER A 75 15.75 -11.21 -1.58
N ALA A 76 16.64 -12.07 -2.08
CA ALA A 76 16.86 -13.40 -1.51
C ALA A 76 17.40 -13.36 -0.07
N ALA A 77 18.30 -12.41 0.25
CA ALA A 77 18.85 -12.28 1.58
C ALA A 77 17.79 -11.88 2.63
N TYR A 78 16.91 -10.92 2.31
CA TYR A 78 15.81 -10.54 3.20
C TYR A 78 14.72 -11.62 3.29
N LEU A 79 14.42 -12.34 2.20
CA LEU A 79 13.52 -13.51 2.28
C LEU A 79 14.09 -14.59 3.18
N LYS A 80 15.39 -14.89 3.04
CA LYS A 80 16.05 -15.87 3.90
C LYS A 80 15.97 -15.46 5.37
N GLN A 81 16.20 -14.19 5.69
CA GLN A 81 16.03 -13.68 7.05
C GLN A 81 14.63 -13.97 7.62
N ALA A 82 13.59 -13.80 6.80
CA ALA A 82 12.23 -14.13 7.22
C ALA A 82 12.00 -15.64 7.36
N GLN A 83 12.49 -16.43 6.41
CA GLN A 83 12.37 -17.89 6.42
C GLN A 83 13.11 -18.53 7.60
N ASP A 84 14.28 -18.01 7.98
CA ASP A 84 15.02 -18.49 9.15
C ASP A 84 14.24 -18.30 10.47
N GLN A 85 13.26 -17.38 10.49
CA GLN A 85 12.39 -17.09 11.65
C GLN A 85 10.97 -17.65 11.50
N ILE A 86 10.69 -18.39 10.42
CA ILE A 86 9.32 -18.80 10.05
C ILE A 86 8.59 -19.59 11.14
N ALA A 87 9.33 -20.41 11.91
CA ALA A 87 8.77 -21.20 13.01
C ALA A 87 8.23 -20.35 14.18
N SER A 88 8.58 -19.06 14.23
CA SER A 88 8.07 -18.12 15.24
C SER A 88 6.81 -17.37 14.80
N PHE A 89 6.42 -17.47 13.54
CA PHE A 89 5.27 -16.75 13.03
C PHE A 89 3.97 -17.44 13.48
N PRO A 90 2.98 -16.66 13.96
CA PRO A 90 1.73 -17.24 14.45
C PRO A 90 0.88 -17.86 13.34
N GLY A 91 1.18 -17.53 12.07
CA GLY A 91 0.32 -17.81 10.93
C GLY A 91 -0.96 -16.97 10.94
N PRO A 92 -1.71 -17.00 9.83
CA PRO A 92 -2.98 -16.31 9.76
C PRO A 92 -3.97 -16.93 10.74
N THR A 93 -4.76 -16.07 11.37
CA THR A 93 -5.81 -16.47 12.33
C THR A 93 -7.05 -15.65 12.05
N VAL A 94 -8.18 -16.06 12.63
CA VAL A 94 -9.43 -15.29 12.56
C VAL A 94 -9.17 -13.86 13.07
N GLY A 95 -9.46 -12.87 12.22
CA GLY A 95 -9.21 -11.45 12.49
C GLY A 95 -7.78 -10.95 12.24
N LYS A 96 -6.87 -11.81 11.76
CA LYS A 96 -5.49 -11.47 11.36
C LYS A 96 -5.05 -12.28 10.14
N CYS A 97 -5.55 -11.90 8.97
CA CYS A 97 -5.34 -12.59 7.70
C CYS A 97 -5.09 -11.63 6.51
N GLY A 98 -4.70 -10.38 6.79
CA GLY A 98 -4.43 -9.38 5.75
C GLY A 98 -2.95 -9.32 5.34
N ILE A 99 -2.54 -8.24 4.66
CA ILE A 99 -1.18 -8.11 4.09
C ILE A 99 -0.06 -8.07 5.14
N THR A 100 -0.39 -7.90 6.42
CA THR A 100 0.59 -7.88 7.51
C THR A 100 0.96 -9.26 8.02
N ASP A 101 0.27 -10.32 7.59
CA ASP A 101 0.62 -11.67 7.97
C ASP A 101 1.86 -12.16 7.20
N ASP A 102 2.88 -12.59 7.95
CA ASP A 102 4.18 -12.99 7.39
C ASP A 102 4.09 -14.29 6.58
N ILE A 103 3.25 -15.26 6.98
CA ILE A 103 3.09 -16.54 6.29
C ILE A 103 2.36 -16.31 4.97
N LEU A 104 1.24 -15.59 4.99
CA LEU A 104 0.49 -15.27 3.77
C LEU A 104 1.35 -14.47 2.77
N ALA A 105 2.12 -13.49 3.25
CA ALA A 105 3.02 -12.72 2.39
C ALA A 105 4.15 -13.57 1.80
N LEU A 106 4.76 -14.48 2.57
CA LEU A 106 5.79 -15.40 2.09
C LEU A 106 5.24 -16.39 1.07
N LEU A 107 4.07 -16.98 1.31
CA LEU A 107 3.40 -17.87 0.37
C LEU A 107 3.08 -17.14 -0.94
N ALA A 108 2.53 -15.93 -0.85
CA ALA A 108 2.19 -15.14 -2.04
C ALA A 108 3.42 -14.76 -2.86
N ILE A 109 4.50 -14.29 -2.22
CA ILE A 109 5.77 -13.98 -2.89
C ILE A 109 6.40 -15.23 -3.50
N GLY A 110 6.44 -16.33 -2.74
CA GLY A 110 6.96 -17.61 -3.20
C GLY A 110 6.20 -18.09 -4.44
N ALA A 111 4.89 -18.30 -4.30
CA ALA A 111 4.01 -18.73 -5.39
C ALA A 111 4.17 -17.87 -6.66
N ALA A 112 4.13 -16.54 -6.52
CA ALA A 112 4.26 -15.63 -7.65
C ALA A 112 5.65 -15.69 -8.33
N SER A 113 6.73 -15.75 -7.54
CA SER A 113 8.09 -15.68 -8.06
C SER A 113 8.63 -16.99 -8.63
N SER A 114 8.22 -18.14 -8.07
CA SER A 114 8.65 -19.46 -8.51
C SER A 114 7.61 -20.24 -9.32
N LYS A 115 6.39 -19.70 -9.46
CA LYS A 115 5.22 -20.42 -10.01
C LYS A 115 4.95 -21.74 -9.27
N ASP A 116 5.14 -21.74 -7.95
CA ASP A 116 4.97 -22.92 -7.10
C ASP A 116 3.49 -23.14 -6.76
N LEU A 117 2.93 -24.25 -7.25
CA LEU A 117 1.53 -24.61 -7.05
C LEU A 117 1.20 -25.06 -5.62
N ASP A 118 2.16 -25.65 -4.91
CA ASP A 118 1.93 -26.08 -3.53
C ASP A 118 1.76 -24.85 -2.62
N MET A 119 2.56 -23.80 -2.86
CA MET A 119 2.37 -22.52 -2.17
C MET A 119 1.05 -21.82 -2.52
N VAL A 120 0.52 -22.01 -3.74
CA VAL A 120 -0.83 -21.53 -4.08
C VAL A 120 -1.89 -22.29 -3.28
N ASN A 121 -1.78 -23.62 -3.21
CA ASN A 121 -2.72 -24.44 -2.43
C ASN A 121 -2.67 -24.07 -0.95
N ASP A 122 -1.48 -23.95 -0.36
CA ASP A 122 -1.30 -23.52 1.03
C ASP A 122 -1.92 -22.13 1.27
N LEU A 123 -1.73 -21.19 0.34
CA LEU A 123 -2.32 -19.86 0.44
C LEU A 123 -3.86 -19.93 0.41
N VAL A 124 -4.43 -20.73 -0.47
CA VAL A 124 -5.88 -20.91 -0.64
C VAL A 124 -6.50 -21.68 0.52
N ASP A 125 -5.80 -22.63 1.12
CA ASP A 125 -6.28 -23.42 2.26
C ASP A 125 -6.56 -22.53 3.48
N TYR A 126 -5.79 -21.44 3.65
CA TYR A 126 -6.07 -20.42 4.66
C TYR A 126 -7.35 -19.61 4.43
N SER A 127 -8.06 -19.83 3.32
CA SER A 127 -9.37 -19.22 3.11
C SER A 127 -10.36 -19.60 4.21
N ALA A 128 -10.21 -20.76 4.85
CA ALA A 128 -11.06 -21.20 5.96
C ALA A 128 -11.06 -20.20 7.15
N GLU A 129 -9.90 -19.73 7.57
CA GLU A 129 -9.76 -18.69 8.61
C GLU A 129 -10.21 -17.32 8.11
N VAL A 130 -9.99 -17.03 6.83
CA VAL A 130 -10.33 -15.74 6.21
C VAL A 130 -11.85 -15.54 6.12
N ILE A 131 -12.60 -16.57 5.72
CA ILE A 131 -14.06 -16.49 5.55
C ILE A 131 -14.84 -16.65 6.86
N ASP A 132 -14.18 -17.04 7.96
CA ASP A 132 -14.81 -17.11 9.28
C ASP A 132 -15.53 -15.78 9.60
N PRO A 133 -16.80 -15.77 10.03
CA PRO A 133 -17.58 -14.53 10.24
C PRO A 133 -16.93 -13.49 11.15
N GLU A 134 -16.09 -13.91 12.11
CA GLU A 134 -15.41 -13.02 13.06
C GLU A 134 -14.12 -12.41 12.50
N SER A 135 -13.72 -12.78 11.27
CA SER A 135 -12.57 -12.16 10.60
C SER A 135 -12.83 -10.69 10.22
N GLU A 136 -11.77 -9.90 10.24
CA GLU A 136 -11.78 -8.48 9.88
C GLU A 136 -11.86 -8.30 8.36
N ASN A 137 -12.32 -7.14 7.90
CA ASN A 137 -12.46 -6.87 6.47
C ASN A 137 -11.35 -6.00 5.88
N GLU A 138 -10.61 -5.26 6.68
CA GLU A 138 -9.70 -4.22 6.19
C GLU A 138 -8.37 -4.76 5.61
N LEU A 139 -7.50 -3.87 5.13
CA LEU A 139 -6.34 -4.25 4.32
C LEU A 139 -5.24 -4.96 5.14
N LEU A 140 -4.97 -4.53 6.37
CA LEU A 140 -3.78 -5.00 7.08
C LEU A 140 -3.96 -6.37 7.71
N PHE A 141 -5.13 -6.62 8.27
CA PHE A 141 -5.48 -7.76 9.11
C PHE A 141 -6.71 -8.51 8.59
N GLY A 142 -7.38 -8.03 7.55
CA GLY A 142 -8.63 -8.60 7.08
C GLY A 142 -8.64 -9.13 5.65
N ARG A 143 -9.85 -9.54 5.26
CA ARG A 143 -10.20 -10.14 3.96
C ARG A 143 -9.75 -9.30 2.75
N ALA A 144 -9.80 -7.97 2.83
CA ALA A 144 -9.36 -7.11 1.74
C ALA A 144 -7.86 -7.24 1.48
N GLY A 145 -7.05 -7.44 2.52
CA GLY A 145 -5.63 -7.74 2.38
C GLY A 145 -5.36 -9.11 1.76
N TYR A 146 -6.13 -10.11 2.17
CA TYR A 146 -6.04 -11.45 1.55
C TYR A 146 -6.42 -11.41 0.05
N LEU A 147 -7.46 -10.65 -0.32
CA LEU A 147 -7.82 -10.44 -1.73
C LEU A 147 -6.67 -9.82 -2.54
N TYR A 148 -5.93 -8.86 -1.96
CA TYR A 148 -4.73 -8.33 -2.60
C TYR A 148 -3.71 -9.44 -2.90
N LEU A 149 -3.40 -10.28 -1.91
CA LEU A 149 -2.44 -11.37 -2.06
C LEU A 149 -2.88 -12.38 -3.13
N LEU A 150 -4.17 -12.75 -3.15
CA LEU A 150 -4.71 -13.62 -4.20
C LEU A 150 -4.56 -13.00 -5.59
N ARG A 151 -4.85 -11.70 -5.77
CA ARG A 151 -4.64 -11.03 -7.07
C ARG A 151 -3.17 -11.01 -7.46
N PHE A 152 -2.29 -10.71 -6.52
CA PHE A 152 -0.85 -10.70 -6.73
C PHE A 152 -0.33 -12.06 -7.23
N VAL A 153 -0.75 -13.15 -6.60
CA VAL A 153 -0.41 -14.51 -7.06
C VAL A 153 -1.01 -14.77 -8.44
N LYS A 154 -2.32 -14.51 -8.61
CA LYS A 154 -3.05 -14.75 -9.87
C LYS A 154 -2.36 -14.15 -11.10
N ALA A 155 -1.79 -12.96 -10.96
CA ALA A 155 -1.10 -12.27 -12.05
C ALA A 155 0.11 -13.04 -12.62
N SER A 156 0.66 -14.00 -11.87
CA SER A 156 1.81 -14.81 -12.29
C SER A 156 1.44 -16.13 -12.99
N PHE A 157 0.16 -16.52 -12.95
CA PHE A 157 -0.35 -17.82 -13.46
C PHE A 157 -1.26 -17.68 -14.70
N ASN A 158 -1.06 -16.64 -15.53
CA ASN A 158 -1.88 -16.41 -16.73
C ASN A 158 -1.92 -17.60 -17.72
N ASP A 159 -0.93 -18.48 -17.65
CA ASP A 159 -0.75 -19.67 -18.47
C ASP A 159 -1.28 -20.98 -17.85
N ASP A 160 -1.86 -20.93 -16.64
CA ASP A 160 -2.43 -22.10 -15.94
C ASP A 160 -3.93 -21.89 -15.61
N PRO A 161 -4.84 -22.34 -16.50
CA PRO A 161 -6.28 -22.17 -16.31
C PRO A 161 -6.84 -22.80 -15.04
N LYS A 162 -6.25 -23.91 -14.55
CA LYS A 162 -6.76 -24.59 -13.36
C LYS A 162 -6.45 -23.78 -12.11
N THR A 163 -5.22 -23.30 -12.00
CA THR A 163 -4.78 -22.46 -10.90
C THR A 163 -5.49 -21.10 -10.90
N LEU A 164 -5.72 -20.52 -12.09
CA LEU A 164 -6.55 -19.32 -12.22
C LEU A 164 -7.97 -19.52 -11.74
N GLN A 165 -8.59 -20.67 -12.04
CA GLN A 165 -9.94 -20.99 -11.58
C GLN A 165 -9.96 -21.16 -10.06
N LEU A 166 -9.03 -21.93 -9.49
CA LEU A 166 -8.90 -22.11 -8.04
C LEU A 166 -8.83 -20.76 -7.30
N ILE A 167 -7.90 -19.89 -7.71
CA ILE A 167 -7.75 -18.57 -7.10
C ILE A 167 -9.01 -17.71 -7.32
N SER A 168 -9.66 -17.80 -8.48
CA SER A 168 -10.89 -17.05 -8.75
C SER A 168 -12.04 -17.50 -7.87
N ASP A 169 -12.21 -18.80 -7.66
CA ASP A 169 -13.26 -19.34 -6.79
C ASP A 169 -13.03 -18.87 -5.34
N THR A 170 -11.80 -18.97 -4.84
CA THR A 170 -11.44 -18.44 -3.51
C THR A 170 -11.67 -16.92 -3.40
N GLN A 171 -11.36 -16.16 -4.45
CA GLN A 171 -11.63 -14.72 -4.49
C GLN A 171 -13.14 -14.43 -4.35
N GLU A 172 -14.00 -15.22 -5.00
CA GLU A 172 -15.44 -15.06 -4.91
C GLU A 172 -15.95 -15.37 -3.50
N ASP A 173 -15.51 -16.47 -2.89
CA ASP A 173 -15.89 -16.84 -1.51
C ASP A 173 -15.51 -15.75 -0.50
N VAL A 174 -14.31 -15.17 -0.64
CA VAL A 174 -13.84 -14.09 0.24
C VAL A 174 -14.63 -12.81 0.03
N ILE A 175 -14.97 -12.45 -1.22
CA ILE A 175 -15.80 -11.27 -1.48
C ILE A 175 -17.21 -11.46 -0.91
N ASP A 176 -17.81 -12.63 -1.09
CA ASP A 176 -19.14 -12.92 -0.58
C ASP A 176 -19.14 -12.84 0.96
N ALA A 177 -18.11 -13.36 1.65
CA ALA A 177 -17.92 -13.18 3.09
C ALA A 177 -17.81 -11.69 3.51
N ILE A 178 -17.11 -10.84 2.72
CA ILE A 178 -17.08 -9.39 2.99
C ILE A 178 -18.47 -8.75 2.83
N LEU A 179 -19.21 -9.11 1.78
CA LEU A 179 -20.51 -8.51 1.47
C LEU A 179 -21.63 -8.95 2.43
N ASP A 180 -21.52 -10.17 2.97
CA ASP A 180 -22.42 -10.73 3.99
C ASP A 180 -22.12 -10.21 5.40
N SER A 181 -20.92 -9.67 5.63
CA SER A 181 -20.58 -9.05 6.91
C SER A 181 -21.39 -7.75 7.18
N PRO A 182 -21.63 -7.39 8.46
CA PRO A 182 -22.41 -6.21 8.81
C PRO A 182 -21.82 -4.90 8.24
N ARG A 183 -22.68 -4.12 7.55
CA ARG A 183 -22.35 -2.79 7.02
C ARG A 183 -22.98 -1.66 7.86
N PRO A 184 -22.32 -0.51 8.01
CA PRO A 184 -20.99 -0.18 7.49
C PRO A 184 -19.89 -1.01 8.17
N TRP A 185 -18.87 -1.42 7.40
CA TRP A 185 -17.77 -2.22 7.92
C TRP A 185 -17.03 -1.49 9.04
N LYS A 186 -16.65 -2.23 10.08
CA LYS A 186 -15.95 -1.72 11.25
C LYS A 186 -14.65 -2.47 11.45
N TRP A 187 -13.69 -1.77 12.02
CA TRP A 187 -12.47 -2.33 12.58
C TRP A 187 -12.29 -1.76 13.98
N HIS A 188 -12.06 -2.62 14.97
CA HIS A 188 -12.10 -2.26 16.41
C HIS A 188 -13.33 -1.42 16.80
N GLY A 189 -14.50 -1.79 16.27
CA GLY A 189 -15.78 -1.13 16.56
C GLY A 189 -15.98 0.25 15.92
N LYS A 190 -15.02 0.77 15.15
CA LYS A 190 -15.11 2.07 14.48
C LYS A 190 -15.29 1.92 12.97
N VAL A 191 -16.07 2.80 12.37
CA VAL A 191 -16.24 2.87 10.91
C VAL A 191 -15.12 3.72 10.33
N TYR A 192 -14.10 3.08 9.76
CA TYR A 192 -13.00 3.78 9.09
C TYR A 192 -13.32 4.06 7.62
N ILE A 193 -12.79 5.16 7.09
CA ILE A 193 -13.01 5.57 5.70
C ILE A 193 -11.81 5.27 4.79
N GLY A 194 -10.59 5.46 5.30
CA GLY A 194 -9.34 5.45 4.52
C GLY A 194 -8.93 4.12 3.91
N ALA A 195 -7.87 4.15 3.08
CA ALA A 195 -7.48 3.02 2.22
C ALA A 195 -6.96 1.79 2.99
N VAL A 196 -6.44 2.00 4.19
CA VAL A 196 -5.81 0.93 4.99
C VAL A 196 -6.85 0.22 5.85
N HIS A 197 -7.55 0.93 6.73
CA HIS A 197 -8.48 0.33 7.68
C HIS A 197 -9.96 0.43 7.31
N GLY A 198 -10.28 1.10 6.18
CA GLY A 198 -11.61 1.64 5.94
C GLY A 198 -12.30 1.18 4.67
N ALA A 199 -13.52 1.68 4.53
CA ALA A 199 -14.43 1.28 3.46
C ALA A 199 -13.88 1.53 2.05
N ILE A 200 -13.13 2.62 1.80
CA ILE A 200 -12.57 2.84 0.47
C ILE A 200 -11.51 1.78 0.12
N GLY A 201 -10.74 1.33 1.12
CA GLY A 201 -9.80 0.22 1.01
C GLY A 201 -10.52 -1.05 0.56
N ILE A 202 -11.54 -1.43 1.32
CA ILE A 202 -12.35 -2.64 1.08
C ILE A 202 -13.01 -2.60 -0.31
N ILE A 203 -13.68 -1.50 -0.65
CA ILE A 203 -14.32 -1.31 -1.96
C ILE A 203 -13.30 -1.49 -3.09
N THR A 204 -12.12 -0.86 -2.96
CA THR A 204 -11.06 -0.95 -3.98
C THR A 204 -10.63 -2.39 -4.20
N GLN A 205 -10.39 -3.15 -3.12
CA GLN A 205 -9.95 -4.54 -3.23
C GLN A 205 -11.01 -5.44 -3.89
N ILE A 206 -12.28 -5.26 -3.58
CA ILE A 206 -13.38 -6.01 -4.22
C ILE A 206 -13.48 -5.65 -5.71
N VAL A 207 -13.49 -4.36 -6.04
CA VAL A 207 -13.67 -3.89 -7.43
C VAL A 207 -12.50 -4.31 -8.32
N LEU A 208 -11.26 -4.19 -7.85
CA LEU A 208 -10.09 -4.63 -8.62
C LEU A 208 -10.04 -6.15 -8.81
N THR A 209 -10.71 -6.92 -7.96
CA THR A 209 -10.76 -8.39 -8.08
C THR A 209 -11.70 -8.84 -9.18
N ASN A 210 -12.91 -8.27 -9.26
CA ASN A 210 -13.83 -8.53 -10.37
C ASN A 210 -14.76 -7.34 -10.62
N PRO A 211 -14.32 -6.35 -11.43
CA PRO A 211 -15.03 -5.09 -11.56
C PRO A 211 -16.41 -5.27 -12.21
N LYS A 212 -16.52 -6.18 -13.18
CA LYS A 212 -17.77 -6.46 -13.90
C LYS A 212 -18.86 -7.00 -12.98
N LYS A 213 -18.49 -7.81 -11.97
CA LYS A 213 -19.45 -8.47 -11.06
C LYS A 213 -19.83 -7.60 -9.87
N TYR A 214 -18.89 -6.78 -9.36
CA TYR A 214 -19.07 -6.14 -8.05
C TYR A 214 -19.10 -4.60 -8.05
N ALA A 215 -18.65 -3.90 -9.10
CA ALA A 215 -18.65 -2.43 -9.10
C ALA A 215 -20.06 -1.85 -8.91
N GLU A 216 -21.05 -2.30 -9.69
CA GLU A 216 -22.43 -1.80 -9.56
C GLU A 216 -23.02 -2.08 -8.17
N LYS A 217 -22.73 -3.23 -7.57
CA LYS A 217 -23.19 -3.62 -6.23
C LYS A 217 -22.68 -2.71 -5.12
N LEU A 218 -21.54 -2.04 -5.33
CA LEU A 218 -20.86 -1.17 -4.37
C LEU A 218 -21.06 0.33 -4.68
N ALA A 219 -21.86 0.66 -5.71
CA ALA A 219 -22.05 2.05 -6.12
C ALA A 219 -22.72 2.90 -5.03
N ALA A 220 -23.63 2.33 -4.24
CA ALA A 220 -24.29 3.03 -3.15
C ALA A 220 -23.30 3.34 -2.00
N GLU A 221 -22.49 2.37 -1.59
CA GLU A 221 -21.44 2.54 -0.59
C GLU A 221 -20.42 3.57 -1.04
N LEU A 222 -19.94 3.49 -2.29
CA LEU A 222 -19.00 4.48 -2.82
C LEU A 222 -19.63 5.88 -2.84
N ALA A 223 -20.90 6.01 -3.23
CA ALA A 223 -21.60 7.29 -3.22
C ALA A 223 -21.66 7.89 -1.81
N VAL A 224 -21.85 7.08 -0.76
CA VAL A 224 -21.79 7.53 0.64
C VAL A 224 -20.37 7.97 1.04
N ILE A 225 -19.32 7.26 0.61
CA ILE A 225 -17.94 7.70 0.89
C ILE A 225 -17.65 9.08 0.28
N LEU A 226 -18.16 9.35 -0.92
CA LEU A 226 -18.00 10.64 -1.58
C LEU A 226 -18.70 11.78 -0.82
N THR A 227 -19.76 11.53 -0.05
CA THR A 227 -20.45 12.59 0.72
C THR A 227 -19.73 12.96 2.02
N TYR A 228 -18.78 12.15 2.49
CA TYR A 228 -17.97 12.48 3.67
C TYR A 228 -16.80 13.43 3.39
N GLN A 229 -16.60 13.86 2.15
CA GLN A 229 -15.56 14.82 1.82
C GLN A 229 -15.85 16.17 2.49
N TYR A 230 -14.89 16.69 3.25
CA TYR A 230 -14.97 18.01 3.86
C TYR A 230 -14.86 19.12 2.81
N ASP A 231 -15.27 20.34 3.16
CA ASP A 231 -15.07 21.54 2.34
C ASP A 231 -13.58 21.77 2.00
N SER A 232 -12.67 21.32 2.87
CA SER A 232 -11.22 21.37 2.66
C SER A 232 -10.71 20.37 1.62
N GLY A 233 -11.57 19.53 1.04
CA GLY A 233 -11.23 18.45 0.12
C GLY A 233 -10.73 17.17 0.77
N ASN A 234 -10.54 17.14 2.09
CA ASN A 234 -10.09 15.95 2.83
C ASN A 234 -11.23 15.02 3.23
N TRP A 235 -10.90 13.84 3.77
CA TRP A 235 -11.85 12.90 4.37
C TRP A 235 -11.57 12.64 5.85
N PRO A 236 -12.61 12.33 6.65
CA PRO A 236 -12.42 11.88 8.02
C PRO A 236 -11.67 10.54 8.06
N SER A 237 -10.94 10.30 9.15
CA SER A 237 -10.39 8.95 9.42
C SER A 237 -11.51 7.95 9.72
N THR A 238 -12.52 8.38 10.47
CA THR A 238 -13.62 7.56 10.98
C THR A 238 -14.94 8.32 10.96
N VAL A 239 -16.06 7.60 10.97
CA VAL A 239 -17.41 8.14 11.15
C VAL A 239 -17.97 7.69 12.52
N PRO A 240 -18.54 8.60 13.34
CA PRO A 240 -18.74 10.03 13.07
C PRO A 240 -17.42 10.82 12.94
N PRO A 241 -17.38 11.89 12.12
CA PRO A 241 -16.18 12.70 11.93
C PRO A 241 -15.71 13.36 13.22
N GLU A 242 -14.39 13.31 13.48
CA GLU A 242 -13.78 13.99 14.63
C GLU A 242 -13.12 15.31 14.21
N ARG A 243 -11.93 15.23 13.60
CA ARG A 243 -11.12 16.39 13.20
C ARG A 243 -10.54 16.18 11.81
N ASP A 244 -10.68 17.21 10.98
CA ASP A 244 -10.00 17.30 9.68
C ASP A 244 -8.50 17.60 9.90
N ARG A 245 -7.68 16.55 10.01
CA ARG A 245 -6.24 16.69 10.33
C ARG A 245 -5.30 15.77 9.56
N LEU A 246 -5.74 14.57 9.20
CA LEU A 246 -4.85 13.54 8.64
C LEU A 246 -4.96 13.61 7.12
N VAL A 247 -3.82 13.84 6.46
CA VAL A 247 -3.67 13.85 5.00
C VAL A 247 -2.62 12.79 4.68
N GLN A 248 -3.04 11.52 4.76
CA GLN A 248 -2.18 10.33 4.70
C GLN A 248 -2.87 9.24 3.86
N ILE A 249 -2.11 8.29 3.32
CA ILE A 249 -2.68 7.12 2.64
C ILE A 249 -3.59 6.32 3.58
N CYS A 250 -3.14 6.08 4.82
CA CYS A 250 -3.95 5.35 5.79
C CYS A 250 -5.23 6.09 6.20
N HIS A 251 -5.17 7.43 6.30
CA HIS A 251 -6.29 8.26 6.75
C HIS A 251 -6.27 9.62 6.05
N GLY A 252 -7.26 9.86 5.18
CA GLY A 252 -7.49 11.15 4.52
C GLY A 252 -7.44 11.08 2.99
N ALA A 253 -7.33 12.26 2.37
CA ALA A 253 -7.40 12.47 0.93
C ALA A 253 -6.43 11.60 0.12
N PRO A 254 -5.14 11.44 0.48
CA PRO A 254 -4.21 10.67 -0.34
C PRO A 254 -4.70 9.25 -0.64
N GLY A 255 -5.12 8.52 0.41
CA GLY A 255 -5.59 7.15 0.26
C GLY A 255 -6.87 7.09 -0.57
N VAL A 256 -7.83 7.96 -0.28
CA VAL A 256 -9.10 8.01 -1.01
C VAL A 256 -8.88 8.35 -2.48
N VAL A 257 -8.03 9.33 -2.79
CA VAL A 257 -7.74 9.75 -4.18
C VAL A 257 -7.09 8.62 -4.96
N VAL A 258 -6.06 7.95 -4.41
CA VAL A 258 -5.41 6.82 -5.08
C VAL A 258 -6.39 5.68 -5.33
N SER A 259 -7.24 5.35 -4.35
CA SER A 259 -8.32 4.38 -4.53
C SER A 259 -9.27 4.76 -5.65
N LEU A 260 -9.78 6.00 -5.64
CA LEU A 260 -10.73 6.50 -6.62
C LEU A 260 -10.15 6.48 -8.04
N LEU A 261 -8.89 6.85 -8.21
CA LEU A 261 -8.19 6.77 -9.50
C LEU A 261 -8.19 5.35 -10.06
N SER A 262 -7.92 4.34 -9.22
CA SER A 262 -7.88 2.94 -9.62
C SER A 262 -9.24 2.34 -9.99
N ILE A 263 -10.33 2.86 -9.44
CA ILE A 263 -11.66 2.27 -9.65
C ILE A 263 -12.61 3.13 -10.49
N ARG A 264 -12.24 4.39 -10.79
CA ARG A 264 -13.10 5.39 -11.45
C ARG A 264 -13.84 4.85 -12.68
N GLU A 265 -13.13 4.13 -13.55
CA GLU A 265 -13.69 3.67 -14.82
C GLU A 265 -14.84 2.67 -14.67
N TYR A 266 -14.89 1.96 -13.53
CA TYR A 266 -15.91 0.96 -13.23
C TYR A 266 -17.20 1.57 -12.66
N PHE A 267 -17.23 2.88 -12.41
CA PHE A 267 -18.39 3.60 -11.88
C PHE A 267 -18.83 4.75 -12.81
N PRO A 268 -19.28 4.46 -14.05
CA PRO A 268 -19.64 5.51 -15.02
C PRO A 268 -20.72 6.47 -14.52
N ALA A 269 -21.68 5.99 -13.72
CA ALA A 269 -22.74 6.80 -13.12
C ALA A 269 -22.23 7.78 -12.04
N LEU A 270 -21.09 7.50 -11.42
CA LEU A 270 -20.46 8.34 -10.39
C LEU A 270 -19.26 9.12 -10.93
N LYS A 271 -18.86 8.91 -12.19
CA LYS A 271 -17.62 9.46 -12.77
C LYS A 271 -17.42 10.95 -12.48
N ASN A 272 -18.44 11.79 -12.73
CA ASN A 272 -18.32 13.23 -12.49
C ASN A 272 -18.15 13.59 -11.00
N LYS A 273 -18.78 12.84 -10.09
CA LYS A 273 -18.60 13.02 -8.65
C LYS A 273 -17.21 12.57 -8.19
N ILE A 274 -16.73 11.46 -8.76
CA ILE A 274 -15.38 10.94 -8.50
C ILE A 274 -14.34 11.95 -9.00
N ASP A 275 -14.49 12.49 -10.20
CA ASP A 275 -13.56 13.47 -10.78
C ASP A 275 -13.52 14.77 -9.95
N ASP A 276 -14.66 15.29 -9.48
CA ASP A 276 -14.70 16.45 -8.59
C ASP A 276 -14.07 16.16 -7.22
N ALA A 277 -14.34 14.98 -6.66
CA ALA A 277 -13.75 14.55 -5.39
C ALA A 277 -12.22 14.40 -5.48
N ILE A 278 -11.70 13.83 -6.58
CA ILE A 278 -10.27 13.72 -6.85
C ILE A 278 -9.64 15.10 -6.95
N ARG A 279 -10.25 16.04 -7.68
CA ARG A 279 -9.74 17.41 -7.82
C ARG A 279 -9.59 18.10 -6.45
N LYS A 280 -10.66 18.11 -5.65
CA LYS A 280 -10.65 18.68 -4.28
C LYS A 280 -9.65 17.96 -3.36
N GLY A 281 -9.56 16.63 -3.48
CA GLY A 281 -8.60 15.82 -2.74
C GLY A 281 -7.16 16.21 -3.06
N ARG A 282 -6.83 16.43 -4.34
CA ARG A 282 -5.50 16.90 -4.74
C ARG A 282 -5.20 18.31 -4.25
N GLU A 283 -6.16 19.23 -4.31
CA GLU A 283 -6.01 20.58 -3.73
C GLU A 283 -5.65 20.51 -2.24
N CYS A 284 -6.34 19.65 -1.47
CA CYS A 284 -6.00 19.37 -0.08
C CYS A 284 -4.56 18.85 0.10
N ILE A 285 -4.13 17.92 -0.75
CA ILE A 285 -2.80 17.31 -0.68
C ILE A 285 -1.73 18.33 -1.01
N LEU A 286 -1.94 19.17 -2.03
CA LEU A 286 -1.01 20.24 -2.38
C LEU A 286 -0.83 21.23 -1.23
N GLU A 287 -1.89 21.53 -0.48
CA GLU A 287 -1.82 22.44 0.67
C GLU A 287 -1.19 21.81 1.91
N ARG A 288 -1.53 20.55 2.22
CA ARG A 288 -1.29 19.93 3.55
C ARG A 288 -0.50 18.61 3.52
N GLY A 289 -0.06 18.17 2.35
CA GLY A 289 0.52 16.84 2.13
C GLY A 289 2.04 16.73 2.30
N LEU A 290 2.78 17.84 2.42
CA LEU A 290 4.20 17.85 2.75
C LEU A 290 4.41 17.60 4.26
N LEU A 291 4.20 16.37 4.73
CA LEU A 291 4.19 16.03 6.15
C LEU A 291 5.57 16.16 6.82
N THR A 292 5.60 16.51 8.11
CA THR A 292 6.83 16.50 8.93
C THR A 292 7.21 15.10 9.43
N LYS A 293 6.47 14.06 9.01
CA LYS A 293 6.77 12.66 9.32
C LYS A 293 7.82 12.12 8.37
N GLU A 294 8.51 11.05 8.80
CA GLU A 294 9.38 10.25 7.94
C GLU A 294 8.77 10.06 6.53
N PRO A 295 9.48 10.45 5.46
CA PRO A 295 9.01 10.23 4.11
C PRO A 295 8.83 8.73 3.82
N CYS A 296 7.57 8.30 3.79
CA CYS A 296 7.13 6.93 3.58
C CYS A 296 5.79 6.89 2.83
N ILE A 297 5.33 5.69 2.48
CA ILE A 297 4.07 5.50 1.74
C ILE A 297 2.84 5.69 2.64
N CYS A 298 2.78 5.09 3.83
CA CYS A 298 1.54 5.02 4.62
C CYS A 298 1.05 6.40 5.10
N HIS A 299 1.99 7.23 5.58
CA HIS A 299 1.66 8.50 6.21
C HIS A 299 2.81 9.51 6.12
N GLY A 300 3.51 9.52 4.99
CA GLY A 300 4.58 10.45 4.67
C GLY A 300 4.41 11.07 3.29
N ILE A 301 5.35 11.95 2.94
CA ILE A 301 5.34 12.69 1.67
C ILE A 301 5.33 11.76 0.46
N SER A 302 6.09 10.66 0.50
CA SER A 302 6.23 9.73 -0.63
C SER A 302 4.89 9.14 -1.07
N GLY A 303 4.06 8.67 -0.13
CA GLY A 303 2.73 8.15 -0.46
C GLY A 303 1.75 9.24 -0.88
N ASN A 304 1.83 10.41 -0.25
CA ASN A 304 0.99 11.54 -0.62
C ASN A 304 1.24 12.01 -2.07
N ALA A 305 2.50 11.94 -2.51
CA ALA A 305 2.88 12.31 -3.87
C ALA A 305 2.20 11.44 -4.93
N LEU A 306 1.97 10.15 -4.67
CA LEU A 306 1.34 9.22 -5.62
C LEU A 306 -0.10 9.61 -6.01
N ALA A 307 -0.75 10.45 -5.20
CA ALA A 307 -2.09 10.96 -5.50
C ALA A 307 -2.10 12.17 -6.46
N LEU A 308 -0.94 12.77 -6.75
CA LEU A 308 -0.79 14.02 -7.49
C LEU A 308 -0.57 13.81 -8.99
N GLU A 309 -0.72 14.87 -9.77
CA GLU A 309 -0.33 14.91 -11.19
C GLU A 309 1.20 15.01 -11.33
N ASP A 310 1.74 14.87 -12.54
CA ASP A 310 3.16 14.59 -12.77
C ASP A 310 4.10 15.66 -12.22
N GLU A 311 3.80 16.95 -12.47
CA GLU A 311 4.65 18.05 -12.03
C GLU A 311 4.67 18.17 -10.50
N GLU A 312 3.52 18.04 -9.84
CA GLU A 312 3.46 18.13 -8.38
C GLU A 312 3.95 16.86 -7.68
N PHE A 313 3.80 15.70 -8.33
CA PHE A 313 4.41 14.45 -7.89
C PHE A 313 5.94 14.58 -7.81
N GLU A 314 6.58 15.01 -8.90
CA GLU A 314 8.04 15.22 -8.91
C GLU A 314 8.48 16.26 -7.88
N HIS A 315 7.71 17.34 -7.73
CA HIS A 315 7.96 18.38 -6.74
C HIS A 315 7.91 17.86 -5.31
N PHE A 316 6.86 17.10 -4.95
CA PHE A 316 6.73 16.50 -3.62
C PHE A 316 7.91 15.57 -3.31
N LEU A 317 8.35 14.78 -4.28
CA LEU A 317 9.48 13.88 -4.08
C LEU A 317 10.77 14.64 -3.72
N THR A 318 10.95 15.90 -4.13
CA THR A 318 12.14 16.68 -3.75
C THR A 318 12.34 16.83 -2.24
N TYR A 319 11.26 16.77 -1.45
CA TYR A 319 11.27 16.80 0.02
C TYR A 319 11.61 15.44 0.68
N THR A 320 11.82 14.40 -0.13
CA THR A 320 12.04 13.02 0.34
C THR A 320 13.49 12.57 0.15
N THR A 321 14.38 13.44 -0.31
CA THR A 321 15.80 13.10 -0.46
C THR A 321 16.45 12.90 0.91
N GLY A 322 17.54 12.12 0.96
CA GLY A 322 18.30 11.94 2.20
C GLY A 322 18.86 13.25 2.78
N HIS A 323 19.06 14.28 1.95
CA HIS A 323 19.47 15.60 2.42
C HIS A 323 18.34 16.30 3.18
N GLU A 324 17.15 16.35 2.59
CA GLU A 324 15.97 16.98 3.21
C GLU A 324 15.58 16.29 4.52
N ILE A 325 15.63 14.95 4.55
CA ILE A 325 15.36 14.18 5.77
C ILE A 325 16.34 14.55 6.89
N LYS A 326 17.64 14.62 6.58
CA LYS A 326 18.66 15.05 7.54
C LYS A 326 18.48 16.51 7.98
N SER A 327 18.04 17.38 7.08
CA SER A 327 17.75 18.78 7.42
C SER A 327 16.56 18.88 8.38
N MET A 328 15.45 18.21 8.07
CA MET A 328 14.26 18.18 8.94
C MET A 328 14.57 17.62 10.33
N ASP A 329 15.40 16.59 10.41
CA ASP A 329 15.84 16.00 11.68
C ASP A 329 16.71 16.97 12.49
N LYS A 330 17.68 17.62 11.82
CA LYS A 330 18.54 18.63 12.44
C LYS A 330 17.74 19.81 13.00
N ASP A 331 16.66 20.19 12.33
CA ASP A 331 15.77 21.27 12.76
C ASP A 331 14.75 20.82 13.83
N GLY A 332 14.77 19.54 14.23
CA GLY A 332 13.88 18.97 15.25
C GLY A 332 12.43 18.82 14.80
N LEU A 333 12.19 18.82 13.48
CA LEU A 333 10.85 18.76 12.88
C LEU A 333 10.44 17.33 12.51
N LEU A 334 11.41 16.45 12.24
CA LEU A 334 11.17 15.09 11.76
C LEU A 334 10.53 14.19 12.84
N GLU A 335 9.31 13.71 12.59
CA GLU A 335 8.71 12.59 13.33
C GLU A 335 9.17 11.27 12.69
N ARG A 336 10.15 10.61 13.31
CA ARG A 336 10.74 9.36 12.81
C ARG A 336 9.75 8.20 12.78
N SER A 337 9.89 7.35 11.77
CA SER A 337 9.10 6.13 11.64
C SER A 337 9.48 5.07 12.68
N SER A 338 8.51 4.24 13.06
CA SER A 338 8.74 3.04 13.88
C SER A 338 9.20 1.83 13.07
N SER A 339 9.18 1.91 11.73
CA SER A 339 9.71 0.90 10.80
C SER A 339 10.40 1.58 9.61
N PRO A 340 11.52 2.26 9.83
CA PRO A 340 12.19 3.08 8.80
C PRO A 340 12.79 2.28 7.63
N GLU A 341 12.89 0.95 7.73
CA GLU A 341 13.30 0.06 6.66
C GLU A 341 12.16 -0.24 5.67
N SER A 342 10.92 -0.20 6.16
CA SER A 342 9.79 -0.90 5.54
C SER A 342 9.21 -0.29 4.26
N LEU A 343 8.42 -1.10 3.55
CA LEU A 343 7.61 -0.64 2.41
C LEU A 343 6.65 0.48 2.81
N PHE A 344 5.84 0.30 3.86
CA PHE A 344 4.83 1.30 4.20
C PHE A 344 5.34 2.41 5.12
N GLY A 345 6.43 2.18 5.85
CA GLY A 345 6.92 3.08 6.89
C GLY A 345 8.26 3.77 6.61
N GLY A 346 8.98 3.46 5.52
CA GLY A 346 10.31 4.03 5.35
C GLY A 346 10.97 3.87 3.97
N GLU A 347 12.27 3.55 3.99
CA GLU A 347 13.18 3.60 2.83
C GLU A 347 12.76 2.71 1.67
N ALA A 348 12.28 1.48 1.92
CA ALA A 348 11.89 0.59 0.83
C ALA A 348 10.71 1.18 0.04
N GLY A 349 9.70 1.74 0.72
CA GLY A 349 8.60 2.45 0.04
C GLY A 349 9.07 3.69 -0.67
N ARG A 350 10.03 4.41 -0.11
CA ARG A 350 10.59 5.59 -0.75
C ARG A 350 11.36 5.25 -2.02
N ALA A 351 12.13 4.16 -2.03
CA ALA A 351 12.79 3.64 -3.21
C ALA A 351 11.77 3.31 -4.31
N TRP A 352 10.65 2.66 -3.97
CA TRP A 352 9.55 2.42 -4.89
C TRP A 352 9.00 3.73 -5.48
N THR A 353 8.71 4.73 -4.66
CA THR A 353 8.15 6.00 -5.16
C THR A 353 9.11 6.75 -6.10
N TRP A 354 10.43 6.66 -5.86
CA TRP A 354 11.41 7.21 -6.79
C TRP A 354 11.51 6.38 -8.08
N ALA A 355 11.32 5.07 -8.01
CA ALA A 355 11.29 4.22 -9.20
C ALA A 355 10.06 4.48 -10.08
N VAL A 356 8.91 4.83 -9.48
CA VAL A 356 7.73 5.31 -10.22
C VAL A 356 8.08 6.55 -11.04
N ALA A 357 8.81 7.52 -10.46
CA ALA A 357 9.27 8.70 -11.18
C ALA A 357 10.31 8.38 -12.27
N ASP A 358 11.32 7.55 -11.96
CA ASP A 358 12.39 7.21 -12.92
C ASP A 358 11.87 6.51 -14.17
N LYS A 359 10.96 5.55 -13.98
CA LYS A 359 10.44 4.70 -15.07
C LYS A 359 9.16 5.24 -15.70
N GLY A 360 8.61 6.35 -15.19
CA GLY A 360 7.31 6.87 -15.64
C GLY A 360 6.19 5.85 -15.44
N LEU A 361 6.20 5.12 -14.32
CA LEU A 361 5.19 4.11 -14.03
C LEU A 361 3.87 4.78 -13.65
N GLU A 362 2.78 4.03 -13.79
CA GLU A 362 1.52 4.41 -13.16
C GLU A 362 1.71 4.55 -11.64
N LYS A 363 1.18 5.63 -11.06
CA LYS A 363 1.36 6.00 -9.65
C LYS A 363 0.55 5.10 -8.72
N ARG A 364 1.02 3.86 -8.56
CA ARG A 364 0.42 2.82 -7.75
C ARG A 364 1.20 2.58 -6.46
N ILE A 365 0.51 2.07 -5.45
CA ILE A 365 1.05 1.69 -4.16
C ILE A 365 1.26 0.18 -4.17
N LEU A 366 2.51 -0.27 -4.01
CA LEU A 366 2.83 -1.68 -3.82
C LEU A 366 2.12 -2.21 -2.58
N GLY A 367 1.54 -3.41 -2.68
CA GLY A 367 0.78 -3.99 -1.57
C GLY A 367 -0.68 -3.52 -1.52
N TYR A 368 -1.17 -2.82 -2.55
CA TYR A 368 -2.52 -2.25 -2.54
C TYR A 368 -3.23 -2.27 -3.90
N ASN A 369 -2.73 -1.54 -4.89
CA ASN A 369 -3.40 -1.34 -6.19
C ASN A 369 -2.45 -1.49 -7.38
N ASP A 370 -1.28 -2.09 -7.17
CA ASP A 370 -0.21 -2.28 -8.15
C ASP A 370 -0.43 -3.43 -9.13
N VAL A 371 -1.39 -4.32 -8.87
CA VAL A 371 -1.68 -5.53 -9.64
C VAL A 371 -2.92 -5.41 -10.52
#